data_AF-A0A850JAS3-F1
#
_entry.id   AF-A0A850JAS3-F1
#
_cell.length_a   1.000
_cell.length_b   1.000
_cell.length_c   1.000
_cell.angle_alpha   90.00
_cell.angle_beta   90.00
_cell.angle_gamma   90.00
#
_symmetry.space_group_name_H-M   'P 1'
#
loop_
_entity.id
_entity.type
_entity.pdbx_description
1 polymer ?
#
loop_
_entity_poly.entity_id
_entity_poly.type
_entity_poly.pdbx_seq_one_letter_code
_entity_poly.pdbx_strand_id
1 'polypeptide(L)'
;MMIDVIVEVLGGERFLAQDLGRTHRVYPAASVGRDRFAGLLTWPAINRLLDTHRLEPPRLRLSADGAAIPVSEYCQRRTYRRMPPWEAPQPHLVAQQLRDGATLVLDAIEEMHPPIGSMVNTLERHLRTCVQVNAYASWTAKEGFGVHWDDHDVIVLQVSGAKRWRIYGPT
;
A
#
# COMPACT_ATOMS: atom_id res chain seq x y z
N MET A 1 9.49 20.27 2.99
CA MET A 1 8.25 19.46 3.19
C MET A 1 8.62 18.01 2.93
N MET A 2 7.95 17.01 3.52
CA MET A 2 8.34 15.58 3.46
C MET A 2 8.43 14.96 2.03
N ILE A 3 7.98 15.72 1.03
CA ILE A 3 7.76 15.31 -0.35
C ILE A 3 9.04 15.46 -1.21
N ASP A 4 9.87 16.47 -0.97
CA ASP A 4 11.18 16.64 -1.65
C ASP A 4 12.10 15.45 -1.38
N VAL A 5 11.91 14.82 -0.22
CA VAL A 5 12.73 13.73 0.29
C VAL A 5 12.63 12.47 -0.56
N ILE A 6 11.47 12.16 -1.17
CA ILE A 6 11.35 10.93 -1.98
C ILE A 6 12.09 11.09 -3.31
N VAL A 7 11.88 12.22 -3.99
CA VAL A 7 12.58 12.53 -5.24
C VAL A 7 14.10 12.61 -4.99
N GLU A 8 14.50 13.20 -3.87
CA GLU A 8 15.91 13.25 -3.43
C GLU A 8 16.47 11.84 -3.18
N VAL A 9 15.74 10.98 -2.47
CA VAL A 9 16.15 9.58 -2.19
C VAL A 9 16.30 8.78 -3.48
N LEU A 10 15.40 8.97 -4.45
CA LEU A 10 15.51 8.33 -5.76
C LEU A 10 16.72 8.85 -6.56
N GLY A 11 17.24 10.04 -6.23
CA GLY A 11 18.36 10.67 -6.93
C GLY A 11 17.93 11.61 -8.07
N GLY A 12 16.70 12.11 -8.04
CA GLY A 12 16.18 13.10 -9.00
C GLY A 12 16.21 12.59 -10.44
N GLU A 13 16.80 13.38 -11.35
CA GLU A 13 16.92 13.04 -12.78
C GLU A 13 17.73 11.78 -13.05
N ARG A 14 18.65 11.42 -12.15
CA ARG A 14 19.44 10.20 -12.30
C ARG A 14 18.55 8.96 -12.29
N PHE A 15 17.52 8.94 -11.45
CA PHE A 15 16.55 7.85 -11.39
C PHE A 15 15.90 7.63 -12.75
N LEU A 16 15.40 8.72 -13.36
CA LEU A 16 14.74 8.69 -14.66
C LEU A 16 15.68 8.21 -15.76
N ALA A 17 16.93 8.67 -15.74
CA ALA A 17 17.91 8.35 -16.78
C ALA A 17 18.46 6.92 -16.67
N GLN A 18 18.64 6.39 -15.46
CA GLN A 18 19.45 5.18 -15.22
C GLN A 18 18.68 4.01 -14.63
N ASP A 19 17.57 4.25 -13.94
CA ASP A 19 16.96 3.25 -13.06
C ASP A 19 15.57 2.84 -13.53
N LEU A 20 14.69 3.84 -13.76
CA LEU A 20 13.31 3.63 -14.20
C LEU A 20 13.27 2.78 -15.48
N GLY A 21 12.53 1.67 -15.44
CA GLY A 21 12.39 0.72 -16.55
C GLY A 21 13.67 -0.06 -16.93
N ARG A 22 14.74 0.01 -16.13
CA ARG A 22 16.06 -0.58 -16.48
C ARG A 22 16.60 -1.57 -15.46
N THR A 23 16.48 -1.26 -14.17
CA THR A 23 17.02 -2.10 -13.10
C THR A 23 16.26 -1.91 -11.80
N HIS A 24 16.37 -2.86 -10.87
CA HIS A 24 15.91 -2.68 -9.51
C HIS A 24 17.00 -2.02 -8.67
N ARG A 25 16.60 -1.14 -7.74
CA ARG A 25 17.50 -0.55 -6.75
C ARG A 25 16.90 -0.56 -5.36
N VAL A 26 17.78 -0.64 -4.37
CA VAL A 26 17.44 -0.51 -2.95
C VAL A 26 18.10 0.75 -2.42
N TYR A 27 17.30 1.62 -1.81
CA TYR A 27 17.75 2.86 -1.19
C TYR A 27 17.66 2.71 0.33
N PRO A 28 18.72 2.23 1.00
CA PRO A 28 18.67 2.02 2.44
C PRO A 28 18.55 3.35 3.18
N ALA A 29 17.66 3.41 4.17
CA ALA A 29 17.60 4.57 5.05
C ALA A 29 18.90 4.65 5.88
N ALA A 30 19.49 5.84 5.96
CA ALA A 30 20.55 6.14 6.91
C ALA A 30 20.07 5.86 8.35
N SER A 31 21.01 5.64 9.27
CA SER A 31 20.71 5.47 10.70
C SER A 31 19.89 6.64 11.27
N VAL A 32 20.13 7.86 10.76
CA VAL A 32 19.34 9.05 11.04
C VAL A 32 18.18 9.19 10.04
N GLY A 33 16.97 9.41 10.57
CA GLY A 33 15.75 9.58 9.76
C GLY A 33 15.21 8.28 9.17
N ARG A 34 15.38 7.15 9.86
CA ARG A 34 14.80 5.85 9.44
C ARG A 34 13.27 5.88 9.36
N ASP A 35 12.66 6.76 10.14
CA ASP A 35 11.22 7.00 10.25
C ASP A 35 10.72 8.16 9.39
N ARG A 36 11.54 8.67 8.45
CA ARG A 36 11.18 9.83 7.59
C ARG A 36 9.88 9.67 6.82
N PHE A 37 9.42 8.44 6.59
CA PHE A 37 8.16 8.13 5.89
C PHE A 37 7.04 7.64 6.83
N ALA A 38 7.29 7.50 8.13
CA ALA A 38 6.32 6.97 9.09
C ALA A 38 5.05 7.83 9.19
N GLY A 39 5.16 9.14 8.90
CA GLY A 39 4.01 10.05 8.86
C GLY A 39 3.10 9.91 7.63
N LEU A 40 3.54 9.24 6.56
CA LEU A 40 2.74 9.12 5.33
C LEU A 40 1.47 8.30 5.56
N LEU A 41 1.61 7.16 6.23
CA LEU A 41 0.50 6.27 6.54
C LEU A 41 0.75 5.60 7.89
N THR A 42 -0.19 5.81 8.82
CA THR A 42 -0.12 5.28 10.18
C THR A 42 -1.29 4.32 10.41
N TRP A 43 -1.14 3.42 11.39
CA TRP A 43 -2.24 2.51 11.75
C TRP A 43 -3.54 3.25 12.15
N PRO A 44 -3.49 4.35 12.93
CA PRO A 44 -4.68 5.16 13.17
C PRO A 44 -5.29 5.77 11.91
N ALA A 45 -4.49 6.09 10.88
CA ALA A 45 -5.02 6.57 9.60
C ALA A 45 -5.76 5.45 8.86
N ILE A 46 -5.22 4.23 8.84
CA ILE A 46 -5.90 3.06 8.27
C ILE A 46 -7.25 2.81 8.97
N ASN A 47 -7.28 2.85 10.30
CA ASN A 47 -8.55 2.72 11.05
C ASN A 47 -9.56 3.81 10.66
N ARG A 48 -9.12 5.07 10.56
CA ARG A 48 -10.00 6.17 10.10
C ARG A 48 -10.54 5.91 8.69
N LEU A 49 -9.73 5.41 7.76
CA LEU A 49 -10.20 5.07 6.41
C LEU A 49 -11.28 3.99 6.45
N LEU A 50 -11.09 2.92 7.24
CA LEU A 50 -12.09 1.86 7.45
C LEU A 50 -13.41 2.40 8.03
N ASP A 51 -13.33 3.39 8.93
CA ASP A 51 -14.50 3.96 9.60
C ASP A 51 -15.26 4.98 8.73
N THR A 52 -14.56 5.67 7.83
CA THR A 52 -15.10 6.85 7.13
C THR A 52 -15.39 6.62 5.65
N HIS A 53 -14.82 5.58 5.04
CA HIS A 53 -14.96 5.30 3.61
C HIS A 53 -15.74 4.01 3.36
N ARG A 54 -16.41 3.95 2.19
CA ARG A 54 -16.97 2.70 1.68
C ARG A 54 -15.88 1.91 0.98
N LEU A 55 -15.20 1.05 1.74
CA LEU A 55 -14.11 0.21 1.26
C LEU A 55 -14.62 -1.20 0.98
N GLU A 56 -15.30 -1.39 -0.15
CA GLU A 56 -15.66 -2.72 -0.64
C GLU A 56 -14.64 -3.24 -1.66
N PRO A 57 -14.55 -4.56 -1.87
CA PRO A 57 -13.74 -5.14 -2.94
C PRO A 57 -14.10 -4.53 -4.31
N PRO A 58 -13.11 -4.27 -5.19
CA PRO A 58 -11.69 -4.59 -5.02
C PRO A 58 -10.91 -3.59 -4.14
N ARG A 59 -11.47 -2.45 -3.73
CA ARG A 59 -10.74 -1.38 -3.03
C ARG A 59 -10.09 -1.83 -1.71
N LEU A 60 -10.73 -2.74 -0.99
CA LEU A 60 -10.17 -3.42 0.17
C LEU A 60 -10.25 -4.93 -0.02
N ARG A 61 -9.12 -5.61 0.15
CA ARG A 61 -9.01 -7.07 0.12
C ARG A 61 -8.13 -7.57 1.26
N LEU A 62 -8.40 -8.78 1.70
CA LEU A 62 -7.47 -9.56 2.53
C LEU A 62 -6.95 -10.73 1.71
N SER A 63 -5.66 -11.02 1.80
CA SER A 63 -5.04 -12.18 1.14
C SER A 63 -4.22 -12.99 2.14
N ALA A 64 -4.31 -14.31 2.05
CA ALA A 64 -3.51 -15.24 2.83
C ALA A 64 -3.08 -16.40 1.93
N ASP A 65 -1.84 -16.86 2.11
CA ASP A 65 -1.26 -18.01 1.39
C ASP A 65 -1.42 -17.91 -0.14
N GLY A 66 -1.29 -16.69 -0.69
CA GLY A 66 -1.39 -16.43 -2.13
C GLY A 66 -2.81 -16.39 -2.69
N ALA A 67 -3.84 -16.47 -1.85
CA ALA A 67 -5.24 -16.41 -2.26
C ALA A 67 -5.99 -15.26 -1.56
N ALA A 68 -7.02 -14.73 -2.24
CA ALA A 68 -7.94 -13.78 -1.62
C ALA A 68 -8.84 -14.49 -0.61
N ILE A 69 -8.98 -13.90 0.58
CA ILE A 69 -9.91 -14.37 1.61
C ILE A 69 -11.33 -14.00 1.17
N PRO A 70 -12.33 -14.91 1.30
CA PRO A 70 -13.72 -14.61 1.00
C PRO A 70 -14.23 -13.39 1.77
N VAL A 71 -14.91 -12.49 1.04
CA VAL A 71 -15.43 -11.22 1.57
C VAL A 71 -16.35 -11.43 2.78
N SER A 72 -17.15 -12.50 2.77
CA SER A 72 -18.03 -12.88 3.86
C SER A 72 -17.32 -13.19 5.19
N GLU A 73 -16.01 -13.46 5.17
CA GLU A 73 -15.24 -13.74 6.38
C GLU A 73 -14.82 -12.46 7.14
N TYR A 74 -14.88 -11.30 6.49
CA TYR A 74 -14.47 -10.03 7.11
C TYR A 74 -15.41 -8.86 6.85
N CYS A 75 -16.43 -9.01 6.01
CA CYS A 75 -17.45 -8.00 5.75
C CYS A 75 -18.84 -8.47 6.21
N GLN A 76 -19.72 -7.49 6.43
CA GLN A 76 -21.15 -7.70 6.59
C GLN A 76 -21.92 -6.83 5.60
N ARG A 77 -22.89 -7.44 4.93
CA ARG A 77 -23.77 -6.73 4.01
C ARG A 77 -24.59 -5.67 4.74
N ARG A 78 -24.41 -4.41 4.38
CA ARG A 78 -25.22 -3.28 4.87
C ARG A 78 -26.23 -2.86 3.82
N THR A 79 -27.49 -2.73 4.23
CA THR A 79 -28.59 -2.28 3.38
C THR A 79 -29.08 -0.90 3.82
N TYR A 80 -29.50 -0.08 2.85
CA TYR A 80 -30.04 1.26 3.11
C TYR A 80 -31.32 1.45 2.30
N ARG A 81 -32.20 2.36 2.75
CA ARG A 81 -33.46 2.64 2.02
C ARG A 81 -33.26 3.26 0.64
N ARG A 82 -32.21 4.07 0.45
CA ARG A 82 -31.99 4.88 -0.77
C ARG A 82 -30.60 4.70 -1.38
N MET A 83 -29.84 3.69 -0.95
CA MET A 83 -28.50 3.43 -1.46
C MET A 83 -28.35 1.93 -1.74
N PRO A 84 -27.57 1.55 -2.76
CA PRO A 84 -27.22 0.15 -2.98
C PRO A 84 -26.64 -0.48 -1.71
N PRO A 85 -26.94 -1.77 -1.46
CA PRO A 85 -26.25 -2.50 -0.42
C PRO A 85 -24.77 -2.63 -0.76
N TRP A 86 -23.93 -2.76 0.26
CA TRP A 86 -22.49 -2.97 0.08
C TRP A 86 -21.94 -3.87 1.18
N GLU A 87 -20.82 -4.53 0.89
CA GLU A 87 -20.13 -5.42 1.83
C GLU A 87 -19.20 -4.59 2.73
N ALA A 88 -19.68 -4.23 3.92
CA ALA A 88 -18.98 -3.35 4.83
C ALA A 88 -17.96 -4.11 5.70
N PRO A 89 -16.66 -3.80 5.61
CA PRO A 89 -15.65 -4.42 6.46
C PRO A 89 -15.96 -4.25 7.94
N GLN A 90 -15.76 -5.32 8.72
CA GLN A 90 -15.90 -5.30 10.16
C GLN A 90 -14.50 -5.19 10.78
N PRO A 91 -14.15 -4.08 11.47
CA PRO A 91 -12.79 -3.86 11.97
C PRO A 91 -12.24 -5.01 12.83
N HIS A 92 -13.09 -5.64 13.65
CA HIS A 92 -12.68 -6.77 14.49
C HIS A 92 -12.38 -8.04 13.69
N LEU A 93 -13.11 -8.32 12.60
CA LEU A 93 -12.86 -9.47 11.73
C LEU A 93 -11.62 -9.23 10.86
N VAL A 94 -11.44 -8.02 10.33
CA VAL A 94 -10.21 -7.63 9.61
C VAL A 94 -9.00 -7.81 10.53
N ALA A 95 -9.08 -7.32 11.77
CA ALA A 95 -8.01 -7.51 12.75
C ALA A 95 -7.77 -8.98 13.08
N GLN A 96 -8.81 -9.82 13.17
CA GLN A 96 -8.64 -11.26 13.38
C GLN A 96 -7.87 -11.90 12.23
N GLN A 97 -8.29 -11.66 10.99
CA GLN A 97 -7.60 -12.18 9.80
C GLN A 97 -6.13 -11.76 9.75
N LEU A 98 -5.81 -10.51 10.11
CA LEU A 98 -4.42 -10.04 10.21
C LEU A 98 -3.61 -10.78 11.28
N ARG A 99 -4.21 -11.14 12.43
CA ARG A 99 -3.55 -11.97 13.46
C ARG A 99 -3.30 -13.39 12.95
N ASP A 100 -4.23 -13.93 12.18
CA ASP A 100 -4.15 -15.28 11.62
C ASP A 100 -3.13 -15.37 10.47
N GLY A 101 -2.74 -14.20 9.95
CA GLY A 101 -1.59 -14.02 9.06
C GLY A 101 -1.96 -13.46 7.69
N ALA A 102 -3.18 -12.99 7.51
CA ALA A 102 -3.58 -12.28 6.30
C ALA A 102 -2.78 -10.98 6.11
N THR A 103 -2.74 -10.53 4.87
CA THR A 103 -2.27 -9.21 4.45
C THR A 103 -3.46 -8.38 3.99
N LEU A 104 -3.63 -7.20 4.59
CA LEU A 104 -4.56 -6.18 4.13
C LEU A 104 -3.99 -5.46 2.92
N VAL A 105 -4.84 -5.28 1.91
CA VAL A 105 -4.58 -4.48 0.72
C VAL A 105 -5.61 -3.36 0.65
N LEU A 106 -5.13 -2.13 0.46
CA LEU A 106 -5.95 -0.96 0.12
C LEU A 106 -5.46 -0.41 -1.21
N ASP A 107 -6.28 -0.49 -2.24
CA ASP A 107 -5.93 0.03 -3.56
C ASP A 107 -6.25 1.53 -3.66
N ALA A 108 -5.44 2.24 -4.45
CA ALA A 108 -5.62 3.66 -4.77
C ALA A 108 -5.88 4.54 -3.53
N ILE A 109 -5.00 4.38 -2.53
CA ILE A 109 -5.14 5.07 -1.23
C ILE A 109 -4.91 6.58 -1.34
N GLU A 110 -4.26 7.05 -2.41
CA GLU A 110 -4.09 8.46 -2.73
C GLU A 110 -5.40 9.22 -2.89
N GLU A 111 -6.47 8.54 -3.33
CA GLU A 111 -7.79 9.14 -3.50
C GLU A 111 -8.52 9.38 -2.17
N MET A 112 -8.11 8.69 -1.09
CA MET A 112 -8.81 8.69 0.20
C MET A 112 -7.97 9.23 1.37
N HIS A 113 -6.65 9.31 1.21
CA HIS A 113 -5.72 9.74 2.26
C HIS A 113 -4.85 10.92 1.77
N PRO A 114 -5.19 12.17 2.13
CA PRO A 114 -4.56 13.38 1.58
C PRO A 114 -3.03 13.47 1.66
N PRO A 115 -2.34 12.97 2.70
CA PRO A 115 -0.88 12.91 2.72
C PRO A 115 -0.29 12.11 1.56
N ILE A 116 -0.93 11.00 1.17
CA ILE A 116 -0.50 10.17 0.03
C ILE A 116 -0.87 10.87 -1.28
N GLY A 117 -2.06 11.46 -1.39
CA GLY A 117 -2.44 12.25 -2.57
C GLY A 117 -1.46 13.40 -2.86
N SER A 118 -1.01 14.09 -1.81
CA SER A 118 -0.01 15.17 -1.94
C SER A 118 1.36 14.66 -2.43
N MET A 119 1.74 13.46 -1.97
CA MET A 119 2.95 12.76 -2.41
C MET A 119 2.84 12.35 -3.88
N VAL A 120 1.73 11.70 -4.27
CA VAL A 120 1.44 11.28 -5.66
C VAL A 120 1.54 12.46 -6.62
N ASN A 121 0.84 13.56 -6.34
CA ASN A 121 0.88 14.76 -7.18
C ASN A 121 2.31 15.24 -7.47
N THR A 122 3.24 15.05 -6.55
CA THR A 122 4.63 15.47 -6.73
C THR A 122 5.45 14.44 -7.48
N LEU A 123 5.25 13.16 -7.18
CA LEU A 123 5.87 12.07 -7.93
C LEU A 123 5.44 12.10 -9.39
N GLU A 124 4.16 12.33 -9.69
CA GLU A 124 3.67 12.42 -11.07
C GLU A 124 4.34 13.57 -11.85
N ARG A 125 4.55 14.73 -11.21
CA ARG A 125 5.29 15.84 -11.83
C ARG A 125 6.74 15.48 -12.12
N HIS A 126 7.40 14.73 -11.23
CA HIS A 126 8.78 14.29 -11.40
C HIS A 126 8.91 13.19 -12.45
N LEU A 127 8.10 12.14 -12.32
CA LEU A 127 8.13 10.94 -13.16
C LEU A 127 7.47 11.13 -14.53
N ARG A 128 6.65 12.18 -14.69
CA ARG A 128 5.90 12.49 -15.92
C ARG A 128 4.98 11.35 -16.37
N THR A 129 4.44 10.62 -15.41
CA THR A 129 3.49 9.53 -15.59
C THR A 129 2.54 9.47 -14.41
N CYS A 130 1.39 8.82 -14.59
CA CYS A 130 0.42 8.60 -13.51
C CYS A 130 1.01 7.70 -12.43
N VAL A 131 0.67 7.96 -11.16
CA VAL A 131 1.09 7.16 -10.02
C VAL A 131 -0.13 6.76 -9.19
N GLN A 132 -0.38 5.46 -9.11
CA GLN A 132 -1.36 4.88 -8.18
C GLN A 132 -0.63 4.29 -6.97
N VAL A 133 -1.21 4.40 -5.77
CA VAL A 133 -0.60 3.86 -4.55
C VAL A 133 -1.51 2.81 -3.91
N ASN A 134 -0.96 1.60 -3.79
CA ASN A 134 -1.57 0.55 -2.98
C ASN A 134 -0.85 0.46 -1.63
N ALA A 135 -1.61 0.33 -0.54
CA ALA A 135 -1.07 0.09 0.79
C ALA A 135 -1.21 -1.38 1.19
N TYR A 136 -0.13 -1.93 1.73
CA TYR A 136 -0.07 -3.32 2.21
C TYR A 136 0.26 -3.33 3.70
N ALA A 137 -0.50 -4.09 4.50
CA ALA A 137 -0.25 -4.24 5.92
C ALA A 137 -0.42 -5.69 6.39
N SER A 138 0.55 -6.17 7.18
CA SER A 138 0.56 -7.51 7.77
C SER A 138 1.07 -7.41 9.20
N TRP A 139 0.57 -8.28 10.10
CA TRP A 139 1.02 -8.32 11.50
C TRP A 139 1.94 -9.51 11.82
N THR A 140 2.10 -10.43 10.87
CA THR A 140 2.91 -11.64 11.03
C THR A 140 3.97 -11.73 9.93
N ALA A 141 4.88 -12.70 10.06
CA ALA A 141 5.89 -13.00 9.06
C ALA A 141 5.36 -13.87 7.89
N LYS A 142 4.09 -14.30 7.92
CA LYS A 142 3.51 -15.11 6.84
C LYS A 142 3.41 -14.28 5.56
N GLU A 143 3.78 -14.89 4.45
CA GLU A 143 3.73 -14.27 3.13
C GLU A 143 2.26 -14.22 2.65
N GLY A 144 1.70 -13.02 2.49
CA GLY A 144 0.33 -12.88 1.96
C GLY A 144 0.21 -13.13 0.45
N PHE A 145 1.32 -12.99 -0.26
CA PHE A 145 1.42 -13.18 -1.71
C PHE A 145 2.58 -14.13 -2.01
N GLY A 146 2.37 -15.06 -2.95
CA GLY A 146 3.45 -15.87 -3.50
C GLY A 146 4.38 -15.06 -4.40
N VAL A 147 5.39 -15.71 -4.99
CA VAL A 147 6.28 -15.10 -5.98
C VAL A 147 5.47 -14.71 -7.23
N HIS A 148 5.58 -13.46 -7.67
CA HIS A 148 4.88 -12.91 -8.84
C HIS A 148 5.69 -11.77 -9.47
N TRP A 149 5.17 -11.25 -10.58
CA TRP A 149 5.64 -10.03 -11.24
C TRP A 149 4.43 -9.13 -11.53
N ASP A 150 4.69 -7.83 -11.60
CA ASP A 150 3.70 -6.81 -11.96
C ASP A 150 3.97 -6.30 -13.38
N ASP A 151 2.92 -5.88 -14.08
CA ASP A 151 2.97 -5.34 -15.45
C ASP A 151 3.35 -3.85 -15.52
N HIS A 152 3.83 -3.28 -14.41
CA HIS A 152 4.17 -1.87 -14.25
C HIS A 152 5.41 -1.69 -13.36
N ASP A 153 6.03 -0.51 -13.44
CA ASP A 153 7.13 -0.12 -12.55
C ASP A 153 6.63 0.11 -11.11
N VAL A 154 7.38 -0.38 -10.12
CA VAL A 154 7.00 -0.29 -8.70
C VAL A 154 8.06 0.44 -7.89
N ILE A 155 7.63 1.44 -7.10
CA ILE A 155 8.42 2.05 -6.03
C ILE A 155 7.83 1.62 -4.69
N VAL A 156 8.62 0.91 -3.88
CA VAL A 156 8.18 0.44 -2.55
C VAL A 156 8.71 1.37 -1.45
N LEU A 157 7.80 1.91 -0.64
CA LEU A 157 8.14 2.71 0.54
C LEU A 157 7.76 1.94 1.82
N GLN A 158 8.77 1.61 2.64
CA GLN A 158 8.53 1.02 3.96
C GLN A 158 8.20 2.13 4.97
N VAL A 159 6.96 2.20 5.42
CA VAL A 159 6.48 3.24 6.35
C VAL A 159 6.43 2.81 7.82
N SER A 160 6.36 1.51 8.10
CA SER A 160 6.31 0.97 9.47
C SER A 160 6.82 -0.46 9.52
N GLY A 161 7.48 -0.86 10.61
CA GLY A 161 8.00 -2.21 10.78
C GLY A 161 9.11 -2.57 9.79
N ALA A 162 9.21 -3.86 9.44
CA ALA A 162 10.21 -4.39 8.51
C ALA A 162 9.61 -5.51 7.65
N LYS A 163 10.12 -5.64 6.42
CA LYS A 163 9.75 -6.73 5.50
C LYS A 163 11.00 -7.24 4.78
N ARG A 164 11.14 -8.56 4.65
CA ARG A 164 12.21 -9.18 3.87
C ARG A 164 11.75 -9.32 2.42
N TRP A 165 12.47 -8.69 1.50
CA TRP A 165 12.21 -8.79 0.07
C TRP A 165 13.19 -9.75 -0.60
N ARG A 166 12.69 -10.58 -1.51
CA ARG A 166 13.49 -11.38 -2.45
C ARG A 166 13.10 -10.93 -3.85
N ILE A 167 14.04 -10.39 -4.60
CA ILE A 167 13.85 -9.92 -5.98
C ILE A 167 14.62 -10.86 -6.88
N TYR A 168 13.97 -11.35 -7.92
CA TYR A 168 14.55 -12.23 -8.93
C TYR A 168 14.70 -11.46 -10.24
N GLY A 169 15.67 -11.86 -11.06
CA GLY A 169 15.83 -11.30 -12.41
C GLY A 169 14.68 -11.72 -13.34
N PRO A 170 14.62 -11.13 -14.55
CA PRO A 170 13.65 -11.54 -15.56
C PRO A 170 13.79 -13.04 -15.88
N THR A 171 12.65 -13.69 -16.14
CA THR A 171 12.54 -15.10 -16.55
C THR A 171 12.79 -15.28 -18.04
#